data_AF-A0A965HGE9-F1
#
_entry.id   AF-A0A965HGE9-F1
#
_cell.length_a   1.000
_cell.length_b   1.000
_cell.length_c   1.000
_cell.angle_alpha   90.00
_cell.angle_beta   90.00
_cell.angle_gamma   90.00
#
_symmetry.space_group_name_H-M   'P 1'
#
loop_
_entity.id
_entity.type
_entity.pdbx_description
1 polymer ?
#
loop_
_entity_poly.entity_id
_entity_poly.type
_entity_poly.pdbx_seq_one_letter_code
_entity_poly.pdbx_strand_id
1 'polypeptide(L)' 'ITDAGFCGAHDSVIGREKNFIIDRFKTLMPVKMHLASSGIQLDGVVIDVDEATGKAISIQRIQKPK' A
#
# COMPACT_ATOMS: atom_id res chain seq x y z
N ILE A 1 2.48 -8.74 -12.05
CA ILE A 1 2.53 -7.85 -10.86
C ILE A 1 2.78 -8.71 -9.64
N THR A 2 3.64 -8.32 -8.71
CA THR A 2 3.95 -9.12 -7.50
C THR A 2 3.16 -8.66 -6.28
N ASP A 3 2.91 -7.36 -6.16
CA ASP A 3 2.10 -6.73 -5.10
C ASP A 3 1.21 -5.66 -5.74
N ALA A 4 -0.05 -5.56 -5.29
CA ALA A 4 -1.02 -4.58 -5.81
C ALA A 4 -0.79 -3.16 -5.26
N GLY A 5 0.00 -3.02 -4.20
CA GLY A 5 0.27 -1.78 -3.47
C GLY A 5 -0.61 -1.64 -2.22
N PHE A 6 -0.75 -0.40 -1.75
CA PHE A 6 -1.46 -0.10 -0.51
C PHE A 6 -2.50 1.00 -0.74
N CYS A 7 -3.63 0.90 -0.04
CA CYS A 7 -4.66 1.92 0.00
C CYS A 7 -4.66 2.59 1.38
N GLY A 8 -4.07 3.78 1.49
CA GLY A 8 -3.97 4.50 2.75
C GLY A 8 -2.90 5.58 2.73
N ALA A 9 -2.47 6.01 3.92
CA ALA A 9 -1.45 7.03 4.09
C ALA A 9 -0.11 6.55 3.52
N HIS A 10 0.24 7.00 2.31
CA HIS A 10 1.50 6.68 1.64
C HIS A 10 2.68 7.45 2.25
N ASP A 11 2.42 8.58 2.90
CA ASP A 11 3.43 9.32 3.67
C ASP A 11 3.65 8.65 5.05
N SER A 12 4.06 7.39 5.04
CA SER A 12 4.14 6.54 6.24
C SER A 12 5.20 5.45 6.08
N VAL A 13 5.37 4.61 7.10
CA VAL A 13 6.05 3.31 6.98
C VAL A 13 5.01 2.21 7.14
N ILE A 14 4.59 1.61 6.03
CA ILE A 14 3.56 0.55 5.99
C ILE A 14 2.29 0.96 6.77
N GLY A 15 1.80 2.18 6.52
CA GLY A 15 0.59 2.73 7.15
C GLY A 15 0.77 3.25 8.58
N ARG A 16 2.00 3.21 9.13
CA ARG A 16 2.31 3.73 10.47
C ARG A 16 3.09 5.03 10.42
N GLU A 17 2.91 5.85 11.44
CA GLU A 17 3.67 7.10 11.61
C GLU A 17 5.19 6.81 11.64
N LYS A 18 5.95 7.54 10.83
CA LYS A 18 7.36 7.24 10.57
C LYS A 18 8.23 7.31 11.82
N ASN A 19 7.99 8.31 12.67
CA ASN A 19 8.83 8.60 13.84
C ASN A 19 8.91 7.40 14.79
N PHE A 20 7.77 6.80 15.15
CA PHE A 20 7.75 5.62 16.03
C PHE A 20 8.49 4.43 15.41
N ILE A 21 8.33 4.20 14.10
CA ILE A 21 9.02 3.09 13.43
C ILE A 21 10.53 3.32 13.41
N ILE A 22 10.97 4.56 13.12
CA ILE A 22 12.39 4.93 13.16
C ILE A 22 12.96 4.72 14.57
N ASP A 23 12.26 5.17 15.61
CA ASP A 23 12.71 5.01 16.99
C ASP A 23 12.82 3.53 17.40
N ARG A 24 11.86 2.69 16.99
CA ARG A 24 11.94 1.23 17.19
C ARG A 24 13.19 0.64 16.57
N PHE A 25 13.52 1.00 15.32
CA PHE A 25 14.69 0.44 14.64
C PHE A 25 16.02 0.96 15.21
N LYS A 26 16.06 2.20 15.69
CA LYS A 26 17.26 2.79 16.32
C LYS A 26 17.52 2.22 17.71
N THR A 27 16.46 2.06 18.52
CA THR A 27 16.57 1.68 19.93
C THR A 27 16.43 0.18 20.16
N LEU A 28 15.86 -0.53 19.19
CA LEU A 28 15.43 -1.93 19.31
C LEU A 28 14.42 -2.17 20.45
N MET A 29 13.83 -1.10 21.00
CA MET A 29 12.84 -1.17 22.06
C MET A 29 11.41 -1.22 21.51
N PRO A 30 10.46 -1.85 22.23
CA PRO A 30 9.04 -1.79 21.87
C PRO A 30 8.53 -0.35 21.88
N VAL A 31 7.75 0.01 20.86
CA VAL A 31 7.06 1.30 20.75
C VAL A 31 5.61 1.07 20.36
N LYS A 32 4.73 1.98 20.75
CA LYS A 32 3.34 1.97 20.28
C LYS A 32 3.30 2.51 18.85
N MET A 33 2.78 1.71 17.91
CA MET A 33 2.73 2.09 16.50
C MET A 33 1.40 2.78 16.16
N HIS A 34 1.44 4.08 15.95
CA HIS A 34 0.29 4.89 15.56
C HIS A 34 0.01 4.82 14.05
N LEU A 35 -1.25 4.96 13.65
CA LEU A 35 -1.65 4.96 12.24
C LEU A 35 -1.36 6.33 11.62
N ALA A 36 -0.77 6.34 10.43
CA ALA A 36 -0.59 7.57 9.67
C ALA A 36 -1.89 7.99 8.95
N SER A 37 -2.08 9.29 8.76
CA SER A 37 -3.26 9.87 8.09
C SER A 37 -2.94 10.77 6.89
N SER A 38 -1.66 11.13 6.69
CA SER A 38 -1.21 12.02 5.63
C SER A 38 -0.90 11.27 4.32
N GLY A 39 -1.07 11.97 3.19
CA GLY A 39 -0.68 11.45 1.87
C GLY A 39 -1.48 10.22 1.45
N ILE A 40 -2.81 10.27 1.52
CA ILE A 40 -3.67 9.15 1.13
C ILE A 40 -3.48 8.84 -0.36
N GLN A 41 -3.18 7.58 -0.66
CA GLN A 41 -3.06 7.04 -2.01
C GLN A 41 -3.91 5.78 -2.14
N LEU A 42 -4.37 5.52 -3.36
CA LEU A 42 -5.00 4.27 -3.77
C LEU A 42 -4.11 3.60 -4.81
N ASP A 43 -3.71 2.37 -4.51
CA ASP A 43 -3.03 1.48 -5.44
C ASP A 43 -3.90 0.25 -5.74
N GLY A 44 -3.78 -0.28 -6.94
CA GLY A 44 -4.45 -1.51 -7.32
C GLY A 44 -4.20 -1.91 -8.77
N VAL A 45 -4.99 -2.87 -9.24
CA VAL A 45 -4.99 -3.30 -10.64
C VAL A 45 -6.40 -3.48 -11.16
N VAL A 46 -6.58 -3.14 -12.44
CA VAL A 46 -7.76 -3.52 -13.23
C VAL A 46 -7.30 -4.63 -14.17
N ILE A 47 -8.02 -5.75 -14.17
CA ILE A 47 -7.71 -6.92 -15.00
C ILE A 47 -8.96 -7.21 -15.84
N ASP A 48 -8.78 -7.24 -17.16
CA ASP A 48 -9.83 -7.71 -18.07
C ASP A 48 -9.72 -9.22 -18.22
N VAL A 49 -10.84 -9.92 -18.13
CA VAL A 49 -10.91 -11.38 -18.19
C VAL A 49 -11.86 -11.79 -19.31
N ASP A 50 -11.44 -12.76 -20.11
CA ASP A 50 -12.29 -13.45 -21.07
C ASP A 50 -13.29 -14.34 -20.32
N GLU A 51 -14.58 -14.04 -20.42
CA GLU A 51 -15.63 -14.80 -19.73
C GLU A 51 -15.75 -16.26 -20.19
N ALA A 52 -15.46 -16.54 -21.46
CA ALA A 52 -15.59 -17.89 -22.01
C ALA A 52 -14.43 -18.80 -21.60
N THR A 53 -13.22 -18.25 -21.50
CA THR A 53 -12.02 -19.04 -21.18
C THR A 53 -11.52 -18.88 -19.75
N GLY A 54 -11.99 -17.85 -19.02
CA GLY A 54 -11.53 -17.48 -17.69
C GLY A 54 -10.11 -16.92 -17.66
N LYS A 55 -9.49 -16.66 -18.83
CA LYS A 55 -8.12 -16.16 -18.93
C LYS A 55 -8.09 -14.64 -18.88
N ALA A 56 -7.10 -14.09 -18.19
CA ALA A 56 -6.84 -12.65 -18.22
C ALA A 56 -6.37 -12.23 -19.62
N ILE A 57 -6.97 -11.18 -20.17
CA ILE A 57 -6.66 -10.58 -21.47
C ILE A 57 -5.73 -9.39 -21.28
N SER A 58 -5.92 -8.63 -20.19
CA SER A 58 -5.16 -7.42 -19.91
C SER A 58 -4.94 -7.23 -18.41
N ILE A 59 -3.94 -6.42 -18.06
CA ILE A 59 -3.72 -5.95 -16.70
C ILE A 59 -3.21 -4.51 -16.73
N GLN A 60 -3.89 -3.62 -16.02
CA GLN A 60 -3.52 -2.22 -15.87
C GLN A 60 -3.31 -1.89 -14.39
N ARG A 61 -2.17 -1.28 -14.07
CA ARG A 61 -1.91 -0.76 -12.71
C ARG A 61 -2.63 0.57 -12.51
N ILE A 62 -3.27 0.71 -11.34
CA ILE A 62 -3.85 1.95 -10.84
C ILE A 62 -3.00 2.46 -9.68
N GLN A 63 -2.63 3.74 -9.74
CA GLN A 63 -2.02 4.48 -8.65
C GLN A 63 -2.58 5.89 -8.71
N LYS A 64 -3.33 6.31 -7.69
CA LYS A 64 -3.99 7.62 -7.65
C LYS A 64 -3.85 8.27 -6.28
N PRO A 65 -3.34 9.52 -6.20
CA PRO A 65 -3.48 10.31 -4.99
C PRO A 65 -4.95 10.66 -4.75
N LYS A 66 -5.33 10.79 -3.48
CA LYS A 66 -6.64 11.31 -3.09
C LYS A 66 -6.63 12.83 -3.02
#